data_AF-A0A2P8Q1X1-F1
#
_entry.id   AF-A0A2P8Q1X1-F1
#
_cell.length_a   1.000
_cell.length_b   1.000
_cell.length_c   1.000
_cell.angle_alpha   90.00
_cell.angle_beta   90.00
_cell.angle_gamma   90.00
#
_symmetry.space_group_name_H-M   'P 1'
#
loop_
_entity.id
_entity.type
_entity.pdbx_description
1 polymer ?
#
loop_
_entity_poly.entity_id
_entity_poly.type
_entity_poly.pdbx_seq_one_letter_code
_entity_poly.pdbx_strand_id
1 'polypeptide(L)'
;MTTGTTTEPSAATPLLDLHALVVAVRRRRRLWGSVALLGLLLGAAVAVLLPPPPSATAKVLVVHQDDQPNDTGTLIRTDVALLGTTRIADKALQALKSPEKPEDFMKDYRGTGLTNNLLQIDVTGKTDEEAVARAKALAEAFVADHVRRMREAAQAEAKALLDQRDRMRDELTDVNNAIGDRSPESDPQASAGLESLFARRALLNSRIADFDQRAADARTGTPKVIAGTQIVDAPRAVEHSLPRSAATNAVIGLVLGLVIGLGLAAVGTVVADRPVLRKEITANLGASVVAELRAIPRWSAGLWRPRRTRAARERLTATLARAVRGSAEPVSLLELGCARSTGVIALNVARALAAEGPVVVIDGLPGRELANSRQEPGGPTVVRGEDAAAVPKQARRLGVGSVAPGTAWTDLQYLGGQTVLVVRAGHGSAAWLHTVARQLADQRIPVIGVVLIDPDPRDRTDGTLWDGLHTALRGAHERPARQHGTGQPRTERPSMTAARVPYSDQEAR
;
A
#
# COMPACT_ATOMS: atom_id res chain seq x y z
N MET A 1 -28.45 48.09 -29.89
CA MET A 1 -27.17 47.36 -29.80
C MET A 1 -26.59 47.59 -28.42
N THR A 2 -26.70 46.60 -27.53
CA THR A 2 -26.14 46.62 -26.17
C THR A 2 -25.41 45.31 -25.98
N THR A 3 -24.07 45.35 -25.97
CA THR A 3 -23.22 44.17 -25.75
C THR A 3 -23.06 43.97 -24.25
N GLY A 4 -23.68 42.92 -23.72
CA GLY A 4 -23.48 42.46 -22.35
C GLY A 4 -22.08 41.91 -22.15
N THR A 5 -21.42 42.36 -21.10
CA THR A 5 -20.14 41.86 -20.60
C THR A 5 -20.32 40.46 -20.04
N THR A 6 -19.75 39.47 -20.72
CA THR A 6 -19.68 38.08 -20.25
C THR A 6 -18.78 38.00 -19.02
N THR A 7 -19.34 37.53 -17.90
CA THR A 7 -18.61 37.20 -16.68
C THR A 7 -17.67 36.03 -16.97
N GLU A 8 -16.36 36.19 -16.76
CA GLU A 8 -15.40 35.10 -16.89
C GLU A 8 -15.69 33.99 -15.86
N PRO A 9 -15.52 32.71 -16.24
CA PRO A 9 -15.81 31.59 -15.35
C PRO A 9 -14.74 31.47 -14.26
N SER A 10 -15.20 31.42 -13.00
CA SER A 10 -14.42 31.11 -11.81
C SER A 10 -13.69 29.78 -12.00
N ALA A 11 -12.35 29.80 -11.92
CA ALA A 11 -11.50 28.64 -12.10
C ALA A 11 -11.87 27.54 -11.10
N ALA A 12 -12.32 26.39 -11.62
CA ALA A 12 -12.69 25.22 -10.84
C ALA A 12 -11.55 24.77 -9.91
N THR A 13 -11.83 24.72 -8.61
CA THR A 13 -10.96 24.09 -7.63
C THR A 13 -10.95 22.58 -7.88
N PRO A 14 -9.78 21.97 -8.20
CA PRO A 14 -9.73 20.54 -8.44
C PRO A 14 -10.10 19.78 -7.16
N LEU A 15 -11.05 18.84 -7.29
CA LEU A 15 -11.58 18.00 -6.20
C LEU A 15 -10.51 17.13 -5.51
N LEU A 16 -9.37 16.91 -6.16
CA LEU A 16 -8.18 16.29 -5.58
C LEU A 16 -6.93 17.02 -6.06
N ASP A 17 -6.26 17.72 -5.15
CA ASP A 17 -4.90 18.22 -5.40
C ASP A 17 -3.87 17.11 -5.09
N LEU A 18 -3.44 16.42 -6.16
CA LEU A 18 -2.39 15.40 -6.11
C LEU A 18 -1.07 15.95 -5.57
N HIS A 19 -0.81 17.25 -5.76
CA HIS A 19 0.40 17.90 -5.25
C HIS A 19 0.35 18.00 -3.72
N ALA A 20 -0.77 18.45 -3.18
CA ALA A 20 -1.01 18.51 -1.74
C ALA A 20 -0.88 17.12 -1.09
N LEU A 21 -1.43 16.08 -1.74
CA LEU A 21 -1.33 14.69 -1.27
C LEU A 21 0.13 14.21 -1.20
N VAL A 22 0.91 14.42 -2.27
CA VAL A 22 2.32 14.00 -2.33
C VAL A 22 3.17 14.70 -1.28
N VAL A 23 2.96 16.01 -1.09
CA VAL A 23 3.68 16.81 -0.09
C VAL A 23 3.37 16.31 1.31
N ALA A 24 2.11 15.98 1.59
CA ALA A 24 1.68 15.57 2.90
C ALA A 24 2.12 14.13 3.26
N VAL A 25 2.06 13.18 2.31
CA VAL A 25 2.64 11.83 2.46
C VAL A 25 4.15 11.91 2.69
N ARG A 26 4.84 12.84 2.04
CA ARG A 26 6.29 13.06 2.22
C ARG A 26 6.62 13.57 3.63
N ARG A 27 5.83 14.48 4.18
CA ARG A 27 6.06 15.03 5.54
C ARG A 27 5.81 13.98 6.63
N ARG A 28 4.92 13.01 6.37
CA ARG A 28 4.62 11.86 7.25
C ARG A 28 5.50 10.62 7.01
N ARG A 29 6.68 10.77 6.38
CA ARG A 29 7.70 9.71 6.19
C ARG A 29 8.01 8.86 7.41
N ARG A 30 8.00 9.47 8.59
CA ARG A 30 8.21 8.75 9.85
C ARG A 30 7.08 7.79 10.18
N LEU A 31 5.85 8.18 9.87
CA LEU A 31 4.64 7.44 10.21
C LEU A 31 4.47 6.23 9.28
N TRP A 32 4.53 6.42 7.96
CA TRP A 32 4.48 5.27 7.06
C TRP A 32 5.74 4.41 7.12
N GLY A 33 6.90 5.00 7.39
CA GLY A 33 8.13 4.26 7.64
C GLY A 33 8.06 3.39 8.91
N SER A 34 7.48 3.88 10.00
CA SER A 34 7.32 3.08 11.23
C SER A 34 6.32 1.95 11.05
N VAL A 35 5.22 2.17 10.32
CA VAL A 35 4.23 1.11 10.03
C VAL A 35 4.83 0.05 9.10
N ALA A 36 5.60 0.46 8.08
CA ALA A 36 6.33 -0.49 7.22
C ALA A 36 7.36 -1.31 8.00
N LEU A 37 8.11 -0.68 8.91
CA LEU A 37 9.06 -1.37 9.77
C LEU A 37 8.36 -2.35 10.73
N LEU A 38 7.23 -1.94 11.30
CA LEU A 38 6.43 -2.81 12.17
C LEU A 38 5.86 -4.01 11.40
N GLY A 39 5.40 -3.79 10.17
CA GLY A 39 4.98 -4.85 9.26
C GLY A 39 6.12 -5.83 8.92
N LEU A 40 7.33 -5.32 8.67
CA LEU A 40 8.53 -6.13 8.47
C LEU A 40 8.84 -7.00 9.70
N LEU A 41 8.84 -6.40 10.90
CA LEU A 41 9.15 -7.10 12.14
C LEU A 41 8.12 -8.19 12.44
N LEU A 42 6.83 -7.89 12.28
CA LEU A 42 5.75 -8.87 12.43
C LEU A 42 5.87 -10.00 11.40
N GLY A 43 6.15 -9.69 10.14
CA GLY A 43 6.34 -10.69 9.09
C GLY A 43 7.52 -11.63 9.38
N ALA A 44 8.65 -11.08 9.84
CA ALA A 44 9.80 -11.87 10.26
C ALA A 44 9.49 -12.73 11.51
N ALA A 45 8.80 -12.16 12.50
CA ALA A 45 8.44 -12.87 13.72
C ALA A 45 7.54 -14.07 13.44
N VAL A 46 6.55 -13.94 12.55
CA VAL A 46 5.67 -15.05 12.15
C VAL A 46 6.48 -16.22 11.56
N ALA A 47 7.49 -15.94 10.74
CA ALA A 47 8.31 -16.99 10.13
C ALA A 47 9.15 -17.78 11.15
N VAL A 48 9.50 -17.16 12.27
CA VAL A 48 10.31 -17.78 13.35
C VAL A 48 9.43 -18.47 14.38
N LEU A 49 8.29 -17.86 14.73
CA LEU A 49 7.36 -18.37 15.73
C LEU A 49 6.47 -19.50 15.19
N LEU A 50 6.12 -19.44 13.90
CA LEU A 50 5.29 -20.44 13.22
C LEU A 50 6.03 -20.95 11.97
N PRO A 51 7.07 -21.79 12.14
CA PRO A 51 7.73 -22.43 11.00
C PRO A 51 6.75 -23.35 10.26
N PRO A 52 6.93 -23.52 8.93
CA PRO A 52 6.15 -24.49 8.18
C PRO A 52 6.36 -25.90 8.76
N PRO A 53 5.33 -26.75 8.80
CA PRO A 53 5.46 -28.09 9.34
C PRO A 53 6.44 -28.90 8.48
N PRO A 54 7.26 -29.77 9.10
CA PRO A 54 8.06 -30.77 8.40
C PRO A 54 7.22 -31.55 7.38
N SER A 55 7.72 -31.71 6.17
CA SER A 55 7.01 -32.41 5.11
C SER A 55 7.94 -33.32 4.32
N ALA A 56 7.43 -34.46 3.87
CA ALA A 56 8.14 -35.38 3.00
C ALA A 56 7.39 -35.61 1.69
N THR A 57 8.14 -35.91 0.64
CA THR A 57 7.57 -36.24 -0.68
C THR A 57 8.01 -37.63 -1.11
N ALA A 58 7.10 -38.38 -1.72
CA ALA A 58 7.37 -39.67 -2.36
C ALA A 58 6.75 -39.68 -3.75
N LYS A 59 7.42 -40.29 -4.74
CA LYS A 59 6.88 -40.41 -6.09
C LYS A 59 6.66 -41.87 -6.44
N VAL A 60 5.44 -42.18 -6.85
CA VAL A 60 4.98 -43.52 -7.21
C VAL A 60 4.65 -43.53 -8.69
N LEU A 61 5.26 -44.44 -9.42
CA LEU A 61 4.83 -44.78 -10.78
C LEU A 61 3.68 -45.78 -10.66
N VAL A 62 2.55 -45.43 -11.24
CA VAL A 62 1.35 -46.25 -11.36
C VAL A 62 1.21 -46.64 -12.81
N VAL A 63 1.17 -47.94 -13.08
CA VAL A 63 0.98 -48.46 -14.43
C VAL A 63 -0.47 -48.88 -14.60
N HIS A 64 -1.09 -48.46 -15.68
CA HIS A 64 -2.45 -48.86 -16.03
C HIS A 64 -2.42 -49.75 -17.27
N GLN A 65 -3.32 -50.74 -17.33
CA GLN A 65 -3.47 -51.58 -18.53
C GLN A 65 -4.09 -50.79 -19.68
N ASP A 66 -4.97 -49.84 -19.36
CA ASP A 66 -5.70 -49.00 -20.30
C ASP A 66 -5.02 -47.64 -20.56
N ASP A 67 -3.71 -47.54 -20.28
CA ASP A 67 -2.97 -46.29 -20.55
C ASP A 67 -2.90 -46.04 -22.06
N GLN A 68 -3.76 -45.15 -22.54
CA GLN A 68 -3.79 -44.72 -23.93
C GLN A 68 -3.02 -43.41 -24.07
N PRO A 69 -2.29 -43.20 -25.20
CA PRO A 69 -1.54 -41.97 -25.44
C PRO A 69 -2.38 -40.69 -25.35
N ASN A 70 -3.70 -40.81 -25.50
CA ASN A 70 -4.66 -39.70 -25.48
C ASN A 70 -5.44 -39.59 -24.15
N ASP A 71 -5.16 -40.41 -23.13
CA ASP A 71 -5.79 -40.23 -21.83
C ASP A 71 -5.33 -38.90 -21.22
N THR A 72 -6.29 -38.11 -20.77
CA THR A 72 -6.09 -36.76 -20.22
C THR A 72 -5.71 -36.79 -18.73
N GLY A 73 -5.16 -37.92 -18.26
CA GLY A 73 -4.84 -38.18 -16.86
C GLY A 73 -6.09 -38.49 -16.01
N THR A 74 -7.12 -39.11 -16.59
CA THR A 74 -8.33 -39.46 -15.84
C THR A 74 -8.09 -40.61 -14.86
N LEU A 75 -7.23 -41.56 -15.25
CA LEU A 75 -6.83 -42.70 -14.42
C LEU A 75 -6.06 -42.25 -13.18
N ILE A 76 -5.04 -41.40 -13.34
CA ILE A 76 -4.26 -40.90 -12.19
C ILE A 76 -5.09 -40.04 -11.22
N ARG A 77 -6.10 -39.30 -11.72
CA ARG A 77 -7.02 -38.55 -10.85
C ARG A 77 -7.87 -39.49 -9.99
N THR A 78 -8.28 -40.62 -10.55
CA THR A 78 -8.99 -41.67 -9.81
C THR A 78 -8.07 -42.26 -8.73
N ASP A 79 -6.80 -42.50 -9.06
CA ASP A 79 -5.81 -42.95 -8.07
C ASP A 79 -5.58 -41.93 -6.95
N VAL A 80 -5.51 -40.63 -7.27
CA VAL A 80 -5.43 -39.56 -6.26
C VAL A 80 -6.67 -39.58 -5.35
N ALA A 81 -7.86 -39.75 -5.91
CA ALA A 81 -9.09 -39.85 -5.12
C ALA A 81 -9.08 -41.10 -4.22
N LEU A 82 -8.55 -42.21 -4.71
CA LEU A 82 -8.41 -43.45 -3.94
C LEU A 82 -7.38 -43.32 -2.83
N LEU A 83 -6.28 -42.60 -3.05
CA LEU A 83 -5.31 -42.24 -2.01
C LEU A 83 -5.99 -41.49 -0.85
N GLY A 84 -6.97 -40.64 -1.16
CA GLY A 84 -7.80 -39.92 -0.20
C GLY A 84 -8.94 -40.75 0.42
N THR A 85 -8.81 -42.08 0.52
CA THR A 85 -9.81 -42.93 1.19
C THR A 85 -9.32 -43.39 2.57
N THR A 86 -10.25 -43.55 3.51
CA THR A 86 -9.96 -44.04 4.86
C THR A 86 -9.32 -45.42 4.87
N ARG A 87 -9.59 -46.26 3.85
CA ARG A 87 -8.98 -47.60 3.70
C ARG A 87 -7.46 -47.54 3.53
N ILE A 88 -6.96 -46.57 2.76
CA ILE A 88 -5.52 -46.43 2.52
C ILE A 88 -4.86 -45.76 3.73
N ALA A 89 -5.52 -44.74 4.29
CA ALA A 89 -5.09 -44.09 5.54
C ALA A 89 -4.96 -45.09 6.71
N ASP A 90 -5.98 -45.92 6.94
CA ASP A 90 -5.99 -46.94 8.00
C ASP A 90 -4.85 -47.96 7.83
N LYS A 91 -4.60 -48.44 6.60
CA LYS A 91 -3.48 -49.34 6.33
C LYS A 91 -2.11 -48.70 6.57
N ALA A 92 -1.94 -47.44 6.18
CA ALA A 92 -0.72 -46.70 6.46
C ALA A 92 -0.53 -46.53 7.98
N LEU A 93 -1.58 -46.18 8.71
CA LEU A 93 -1.55 -46.05 10.17
C LEU A 93 -1.26 -47.38 10.89
N GLN A 94 -1.79 -48.50 10.40
CA GLN A 94 -1.47 -49.84 10.90
C GLN A 94 0.01 -50.19 10.71
N ALA A 95 0.58 -49.87 9.55
CA ALA A 95 2.01 -50.05 9.29
C ALA A 95 2.89 -49.19 10.21
N LEU A 96 2.44 -47.97 10.51
CA LEU A 96 3.10 -47.04 11.43
C LEU A 96 2.85 -47.36 12.91
N LYS A 97 1.92 -48.27 13.22
CA LYS A 97 1.43 -48.56 14.58
C LYS A 97 0.93 -47.30 15.31
N SER A 98 0.31 -46.38 14.58
CA SER A 98 -0.20 -45.13 15.13
C SER A 98 -1.63 -45.30 15.64
N PRO A 99 -1.98 -44.75 16.83
CA PRO A 99 -3.35 -44.75 17.36
C PRO A 99 -4.22 -43.60 16.79
N GLU A 100 -3.69 -42.83 15.84
CA GLU A 100 -4.38 -41.71 15.19
C GLU A 100 -5.60 -42.20 14.38
N LYS A 101 -6.61 -41.34 14.24
CA LYS A 101 -7.79 -41.67 13.43
C LYS A 101 -7.49 -41.48 11.95
N PRO A 102 -7.94 -42.37 11.05
CA PRO A 102 -7.75 -42.23 9.61
C PRO A 102 -8.24 -40.88 9.05
N GLU A 103 -9.35 -40.35 9.56
CA GLU A 103 -9.93 -39.08 9.10
C GLU A 103 -9.08 -37.86 9.46
N ASP A 104 -8.33 -37.93 10.56
CA ASP A 104 -7.40 -36.87 10.96
C ASP A 104 -6.11 -36.99 10.16
N PHE A 105 -5.58 -38.21 9.99
CA PHE A 105 -4.41 -38.47 9.18
C PHE A 105 -4.57 -38.02 7.72
N MET A 106 -5.78 -38.15 7.16
CA MET A 106 -6.13 -37.67 5.81
C MET A 106 -5.95 -36.16 5.60
N LYS A 107 -5.91 -35.36 6.66
CA LYS A 107 -5.66 -33.91 6.57
C LYS A 107 -4.18 -33.58 6.39
N ASP A 108 -3.32 -34.51 6.79
CA ASP A 108 -1.86 -34.34 6.83
C ASP A 108 -1.16 -34.86 5.58
N TYR A 109 -1.91 -35.26 4.54
CA TYR A 109 -1.32 -35.66 3.27
C TYR A 109 -2.15 -35.26 2.05
N ARG A 110 -1.49 -35.21 0.90
CA ARG A 110 -2.13 -34.96 -0.39
C ARG A 110 -1.46 -35.76 -1.49
N GLY A 111 -2.27 -36.26 -2.43
CA GLY A 111 -1.79 -36.82 -3.69
C GLY A 111 -1.92 -35.81 -4.83
N THR A 112 -0.91 -35.76 -5.71
CA THR A 112 -0.93 -34.98 -6.95
C THR A 112 -0.48 -35.85 -8.13
N GLY A 113 -1.31 -35.95 -9.17
CA GLY A 113 -0.92 -36.61 -10.42
C GLY A 113 -0.05 -35.66 -11.24
N LEU A 114 1.26 -35.92 -11.30
CA LEU A 114 2.22 -35.11 -12.06
C LEU A 114 2.14 -35.40 -13.57
N THR A 115 1.88 -36.65 -13.92
CA THR A 115 1.66 -37.13 -15.29
C THR A 115 0.57 -38.20 -15.27
N ASN A 116 0.26 -38.82 -16.43
CA ASN A 116 -0.71 -39.92 -16.51
C ASN A 116 -0.36 -41.12 -15.60
N ASN A 117 0.92 -41.32 -15.32
CA ASN A 117 1.41 -42.49 -14.58
C ASN A 117 2.21 -42.13 -13.32
N LEU A 118 2.49 -40.85 -13.05
CA LEU A 118 3.32 -40.45 -11.91
C LEU A 118 2.49 -39.73 -10.85
N LEU A 119 2.37 -40.36 -9.68
CA LEU A 119 1.73 -39.81 -8.49
C LEU A 119 2.79 -39.28 -7.52
N GLN A 120 2.70 -38.02 -7.14
CA GLN A 120 3.45 -37.46 -6.01
C GLN A 120 2.56 -37.45 -4.77
N ILE A 121 3.11 -37.94 -3.67
CA ILE A 121 2.48 -37.98 -2.36
C ILE A 121 3.25 -37.02 -1.46
N ASP A 122 2.57 -35.98 -0.98
CA ASP A 122 3.09 -34.99 -0.05
C ASP A 122 2.49 -35.28 1.33
N VAL A 123 3.33 -35.41 2.36
CA VAL A 123 2.89 -35.71 3.73
C VAL A 123 3.54 -34.76 4.72
N THR A 124 2.79 -34.26 5.68
CA THR A 124 3.29 -33.47 6.81
C THR A 124 3.44 -34.33 8.07
N GLY A 125 4.44 -34.02 8.89
CA GLY A 125 4.71 -34.68 10.16
C GLY A 125 5.19 -33.69 11.21
N LYS A 126 5.39 -34.15 12.45
CA LYS A 126 5.94 -33.30 13.52
C LYS A 126 7.47 -33.22 13.45
N THR A 127 8.11 -34.21 12.84
CA THR A 127 9.55 -34.23 12.54
C THR A 127 9.78 -34.71 11.10
N ASP A 128 10.98 -34.46 10.57
CA ASP A 128 11.37 -34.92 9.24
C ASP A 128 11.35 -36.45 9.12
N GLU A 129 11.80 -37.16 10.16
CA GLU A 129 11.78 -38.62 10.20
C GLU A 129 10.35 -39.17 10.22
N GLU A 130 9.47 -38.52 10.99
CA GLU A 130 8.06 -38.90 11.05
C GLU A 130 7.39 -38.66 9.69
N ALA A 131 7.63 -37.52 9.05
CA ALA A 131 7.07 -37.21 7.73
C ALA A 131 7.54 -38.24 6.69
N VAL A 132 8.82 -38.61 6.70
CA VAL A 132 9.39 -39.64 5.81
C VAL A 132 8.77 -41.01 6.07
N ALA A 133 8.63 -41.42 7.33
CA ALA A 133 8.00 -42.69 7.69
C ALA A 133 6.53 -42.73 7.25
N ARG A 134 5.78 -41.65 7.49
CA ARG A 134 4.38 -41.50 7.07
C ARG A 134 4.24 -41.57 5.55
N ALA A 135 5.08 -40.85 4.81
CA ALA A 135 5.10 -40.89 3.34
C ALA A 135 5.44 -42.29 2.81
N LYS A 136 6.38 -43.00 3.44
CA LYS A 136 6.72 -44.39 3.09
C LYS A 136 5.55 -45.33 3.29
N ALA A 137 4.96 -45.32 4.48
CA ALA A 137 3.83 -46.19 4.81
C ALA A 137 2.63 -45.93 3.89
N LEU A 138 2.37 -44.66 3.54
CA LEU A 138 1.29 -44.29 2.64
C LEU A 138 1.54 -44.76 1.20
N ALA A 139 2.76 -44.57 0.69
CA ALA A 139 3.15 -45.05 -0.64
C ALA A 139 3.07 -46.58 -0.75
N GLU A 140 3.58 -47.31 0.24
CA GLU A 140 3.52 -48.76 0.29
C GLU A 140 2.07 -49.27 0.42
N ALA A 141 1.27 -48.65 1.27
CA ALA A 141 -0.15 -48.99 1.42
C ALA A 141 -0.92 -48.76 0.11
N PHE A 142 -0.65 -47.66 -0.59
CA PHE A 142 -1.27 -47.38 -1.89
C PHE A 142 -0.87 -48.40 -2.95
N VAL A 143 0.43 -48.69 -3.12
CA VAL A 143 0.92 -49.70 -4.08
C VAL A 143 0.33 -51.07 -3.77
N ALA A 144 0.34 -51.49 -2.51
CA ALA A 144 -0.24 -52.76 -2.08
C ALA A 144 -1.76 -52.82 -2.34
N ASP A 145 -2.46 -51.70 -2.20
CA ASP A 145 -3.89 -51.62 -2.51
C ASP A 145 -4.16 -51.73 -4.01
N HIS A 146 -3.42 -50.95 -4.81
CA HIS A 146 -3.52 -50.96 -6.27
C HIS A 146 -3.23 -52.36 -6.85
N VAL A 147 -2.11 -52.98 -6.44
CA VAL A 147 -1.75 -54.35 -6.85
C VAL A 147 -2.83 -55.36 -6.48
N ARG A 148 -3.41 -55.25 -5.29
CA ARG A 148 -4.49 -56.15 -4.86
C ARG A 148 -5.73 -55.97 -5.73
N ARG A 149 -6.18 -54.74 -5.97
CA ARG A 149 -7.35 -54.46 -6.82
C ARG A 149 -7.17 -54.99 -8.24
N MET A 150 -5.98 -54.81 -8.82
CA MET A 150 -5.68 -55.33 -10.16
C MET A 150 -5.72 -56.87 -10.19
N ARG A 151 -5.21 -57.54 -9.16
CA ARG A 151 -5.32 -59.01 -9.05
C ARG A 151 -6.76 -59.47 -8.90
N GLU A 152 -7.54 -58.82 -8.04
CA GLU A 152 -8.95 -59.15 -7.80
C GLU A 152 -9.79 -58.96 -9.07
N ALA A 153 -9.59 -57.85 -9.80
CA ALA A 153 -10.26 -57.57 -11.06
C ALA A 153 -9.92 -58.61 -12.14
N ALA A 154 -8.63 -58.90 -12.34
CA ALA A 154 -8.19 -59.88 -13.32
C ALA A 154 -8.67 -61.31 -13.00
N GLN A 155 -8.72 -61.68 -11.72
CA GLN A 155 -9.28 -62.97 -11.30
C GLN A 155 -10.78 -63.05 -11.55
N ALA A 156 -11.53 -61.98 -11.26
CA ALA A 156 -12.96 -61.91 -11.52
C ALA A 156 -13.27 -61.99 -13.01
N GLU A 157 -12.52 -61.28 -13.85
CA GLU A 157 -12.65 -61.34 -15.31
C GLU A 157 -12.32 -62.73 -15.85
N ALA A 158 -11.17 -63.30 -15.44
CA ALA A 158 -10.81 -64.65 -15.83
C ALA A 158 -11.87 -65.66 -15.40
N LYS A 159 -12.43 -65.54 -14.20
CA LYS A 159 -13.53 -66.40 -13.74
C LYS A 159 -14.77 -66.25 -14.61
N ALA A 160 -15.18 -65.02 -14.94
CA ALA A 160 -16.34 -64.78 -15.80
C ALA A 160 -16.16 -65.39 -17.20
N LEU A 161 -14.95 -65.31 -17.78
CA LEU A 161 -14.64 -65.94 -19.07
C LEU A 161 -14.68 -67.47 -18.99
N LEU A 162 -14.13 -68.05 -17.91
CA LEU A 162 -14.16 -69.50 -17.68
C LEU A 162 -15.59 -70.01 -17.47
N ASP A 163 -16.43 -69.28 -16.74
CA ASP A 163 -17.84 -69.62 -16.54
C ASP A 163 -18.62 -69.58 -17.87
N GLN A 164 -18.33 -68.62 -18.76
CA GLN A 164 -18.94 -68.55 -20.10
C GLN A 164 -18.52 -69.72 -20.98
N ARG A 165 -17.23 -70.06 -20.94
CA ARG A 165 -16.68 -71.21 -21.63
C ARG A 165 -17.31 -72.51 -21.16
N ASP A 166 -17.50 -72.70 -19.85
CA ASP A 166 -18.08 -73.92 -19.31
C ASP A 166 -19.54 -74.09 -19.77
N ARG A 167 -20.34 -73.01 -19.82
CA ARG A 167 -21.68 -73.04 -20.44
C ARG A 167 -21.65 -73.45 -21.92
N MET A 168 -20.65 -73.00 -22.68
CA MET A 168 -20.51 -73.41 -24.09
C MET A 168 -20.04 -74.86 -24.25
N ARG A 169 -19.29 -75.40 -23.28
CA ARG A 169 -18.93 -76.82 -23.25
C ARG A 169 -20.14 -77.70 -22.96
N ASP A 170 -21.04 -77.25 -22.10
CA ASP A 170 -22.31 -77.92 -21.86
C ASP A 170 -23.15 -77.94 -23.15
N GLU A 171 -23.30 -76.79 -23.82
CA GLU A 171 -24.01 -76.71 -25.12
C GLU A 171 -23.36 -77.59 -26.20
N LEU A 172 -22.03 -77.65 -26.24
CA LEU A 172 -21.30 -78.52 -27.16
C LEU A 172 -21.60 -80.01 -26.90
N THR A 173 -21.75 -80.38 -25.64
CA THR A 173 -22.11 -81.75 -25.23
C THR A 173 -23.52 -82.09 -25.71
N ASP A 174 -24.48 -81.17 -25.54
CA ASP A 174 -25.85 -81.33 -26.04
C ASP A 174 -25.88 -81.48 -27.57
N VAL A 175 -25.11 -80.66 -28.30
CA VAL A 175 -24.99 -80.75 -29.77
C VAL A 175 -24.37 -82.09 -30.19
N ASN A 176 -23.35 -82.57 -29.49
CA ASN A 176 -22.73 -83.87 -29.80
C ASN A 176 -23.71 -85.03 -29.58
N ASN A 177 -24.50 -84.98 -28.50
CA ASN A 177 -25.55 -85.97 -28.25
C ASN A 177 -26.61 -85.94 -29.36
N ALA A 178 -27.08 -84.75 -29.75
CA ALA A 178 -28.05 -84.59 -30.83
C ALA A 178 -27.54 -85.08 -32.20
N ILE A 179 -26.24 -85.01 -32.46
CA ILE A 179 -25.60 -85.61 -33.65
C ILE A 179 -25.56 -87.13 -33.53
N GLY A 180 -25.22 -87.67 -32.34
CA GLY A 180 -25.14 -89.11 -32.09
C GLY A 180 -26.48 -89.85 -32.10
N ASP A 181 -27.55 -89.17 -31.66
CA ASP A 181 -28.91 -89.74 -31.61
C ASP A 181 -29.59 -89.80 -32.99
N ARG A 182 -29.06 -89.11 -34.02
CA ARG A 182 -29.58 -89.18 -35.39
C ARG A 182 -28.94 -90.33 -36.16
N SER A 183 -29.74 -91.33 -36.52
CA SER A 183 -29.33 -92.38 -37.46
C SER A 183 -29.30 -91.85 -38.91
N PRO A 184 -28.39 -92.36 -39.76
CA PRO A 184 -28.28 -91.95 -41.16
C PRO A 184 -29.41 -92.58 -41.99
N GLU A 185 -30.64 -92.12 -41.82
CA GLU A 185 -31.73 -92.45 -42.73
C GLU A 185 -31.79 -91.43 -43.88
N SER A 186 -32.09 -91.95 -45.07
CA SER A 186 -31.92 -91.38 -46.40
C SER A 186 -32.86 -90.21 -46.75
N ASP A 187 -33.09 -89.27 -45.82
CA ASP A 187 -33.98 -88.13 -46.00
C ASP A 187 -33.18 -86.81 -46.19
N PRO A 188 -33.33 -86.09 -47.33
CA PRO A 188 -32.58 -84.86 -47.60
C PRO A 188 -32.73 -83.76 -46.53
N GLN A 189 -33.87 -83.70 -45.87
CA GLN A 189 -34.14 -82.73 -44.80
C GLN A 189 -33.39 -83.07 -43.50
N ALA A 190 -33.11 -84.35 -43.25
CA ALA A 190 -32.26 -84.79 -42.14
C ALA A 190 -30.78 -84.45 -42.36
N SER A 191 -30.31 -84.47 -43.61
CA SER A 191 -28.94 -84.11 -43.99
C SER A 191 -28.62 -82.63 -43.79
N ALA A 192 -29.53 -81.72 -44.18
CA ALA A 192 -29.36 -80.27 -43.96
C ALA A 192 -29.34 -79.91 -42.45
N GLY A 193 -30.16 -80.60 -41.65
CA GLY A 193 -30.13 -80.46 -40.20
C GLY A 193 -28.81 -80.94 -39.58
N LEU A 194 -28.22 -82.01 -40.10
CA LEU A 194 -26.93 -82.54 -39.66
C LEU A 194 -25.78 -81.58 -39.94
N GLU A 195 -25.75 -81.00 -41.15
CA GLU A 195 -24.76 -80.00 -41.55
C GLU A 195 -24.79 -78.76 -40.64
N SER A 196 -26.00 -78.30 -40.27
CA SER A 196 -26.15 -77.18 -39.33
C SER A 196 -25.59 -77.48 -37.92
N LEU A 197 -25.73 -78.71 -37.43
CA LEU A 197 -25.19 -79.14 -36.13
C LEU A 197 -23.67 -79.26 -36.16
N PHE A 198 -23.08 -79.75 -37.26
CA PHE A 198 -21.63 -79.76 -37.45
C PHE A 198 -21.05 -78.34 -37.52
N ALA A 199 -21.71 -77.43 -38.23
CA ALA A 199 -21.32 -76.02 -38.25
C ALA A 199 -21.40 -75.39 -36.86
N ARG A 200 -22.46 -75.67 -36.08
CA ARG A 200 -22.60 -75.21 -34.70
C ARG A 200 -21.50 -75.77 -33.79
N ARG A 201 -21.16 -77.06 -33.92
CA ARG A 201 -20.06 -77.69 -33.19
C ARG A 201 -18.73 -77.01 -33.46
N ALA A 202 -18.41 -76.76 -34.73
CA ALA A 202 -17.18 -76.06 -35.11
C ALA A 202 -17.13 -74.64 -34.53
N LEU A 203 -18.25 -73.91 -34.58
CA LEU A 203 -18.37 -72.58 -33.99
C LEU A 203 -18.18 -72.59 -32.47
N LEU A 204 -18.81 -73.52 -31.75
CA LEU A 204 -18.68 -73.65 -30.29
C LEU A 204 -17.24 -73.98 -29.89
N ASN A 205 -16.58 -74.92 -30.59
CA ASN A 205 -15.17 -75.24 -30.37
C ASN A 205 -14.27 -74.02 -30.55
N SER A 206 -14.48 -73.24 -31.62
CA SER A 206 -13.72 -72.01 -31.87
C SER A 206 -13.92 -70.97 -30.76
N ARG A 207 -15.15 -70.78 -30.27
CA ARG A 207 -15.44 -69.84 -29.18
C ARG A 207 -14.85 -70.30 -27.84
N ILE A 208 -14.92 -71.59 -27.53
CA ILE A 208 -14.32 -72.15 -26.31
C ILE A 208 -12.81 -71.86 -26.30
N ALA A 209 -12.13 -72.09 -27.43
CA ALA A 209 -10.70 -71.79 -27.56
C ALA A 209 -10.40 -70.28 -27.40
N ASP A 210 -11.23 -69.40 -27.97
CA ASP A 210 -11.11 -67.94 -27.80
C ASP A 210 -11.28 -67.53 -26.32
N PHE A 211 -12.28 -68.06 -25.61
CA PHE A 211 -12.46 -67.78 -24.18
C PHE A 211 -11.33 -68.32 -23.31
N ASP A 212 -10.82 -69.52 -23.60
CA ASP A 212 -9.66 -70.09 -22.90
C ASP A 212 -8.42 -69.20 -23.09
N GLN A 213 -8.18 -68.71 -24.31
CA GLN A 213 -7.08 -67.79 -24.61
C GLN A 213 -7.24 -66.45 -23.87
N ARG A 214 -8.42 -65.83 -23.94
CA ARG A 214 -8.69 -64.56 -23.23
C ARG A 214 -8.55 -64.68 -21.72
N ALA A 215 -8.98 -65.80 -21.14
CA ALA A 215 -8.83 -66.06 -19.71
C ALA A 215 -7.35 -66.21 -19.32
N ALA A 216 -6.52 -66.82 -20.17
CA ALA A 216 -5.07 -66.89 -19.98
C ALA A 216 -4.40 -65.52 -20.12
N ASP A 217 -4.81 -64.72 -21.10
CA ASP A 217 -4.30 -63.36 -21.33
C ASP A 217 -4.63 -62.43 -20.15
N ALA A 218 -5.87 -62.46 -19.64
CA ALA A 218 -6.29 -61.67 -18.47
C ALA A 218 -5.42 -61.98 -17.22
N ARG A 219 -5.12 -63.27 -17.00
CA ARG A 219 -4.23 -63.69 -15.91
C ARG A 219 -2.78 -63.27 -16.12
N THR A 220 -2.29 -63.27 -17.36
CA THR A 220 -0.89 -63.02 -17.71
C THR A 220 -0.55 -61.54 -17.88
N GLY A 221 -1.51 -60.69 -18.27
CA GLY A 221 -1.34 -59.23 -18.34
C GLY A 221 -1.19 -58.56 -16.98
N THR A 222 -1.68 -59.19 -15.91
CA THR A 222 -1.67 -58.64 -14.55
C THR A 222 -0.26 -58.57 -13.94
N PRO A 223 0.59 -59.63 -13.99
CA PRO A 223 1.98 -59.55 -13.55
C PRO A 223 2.79 -58.39 -14.15
N LYS A 224 2.56 -58.01 -15.41
CA LYS A 224 3.27 -56.91 -16.08
C LYS A 224 2.96 -55.54 -15.45
N VAL A 225 1.71 -55.33 -15.05
CA VAL A 225 1.25 -54.08 -14.41
C VAL A 225 1.65 -53.99 -12.95
N ILE A 226 1.67 -55.15 -12.26
CA ILE A 226 2.16 -55.25 -10.89
C ILE A 226 3.66 -54.92 -10.81
N ALA A 227 4.47 -55.44 -11.74
CA ALA A 227 5.91 -55.17 -11.77
C ALA A 227 6.23 -53.71 -12.13
N GLY A 228 5.33 -53.03 -12.86
CA GLY A 228 5.51 -51.64 -13.26
C GLY A 228 5.11 -50.63 -12.19
N THR A 229 4.20 -50.98 -11.28
CA THR A 229 3.74 -50.07 -10.21
C THR A 229 4.71 -50.09 -9.04
N GLN A 230 5.52 -49.04 -8.89
CA GLN A 230 6.57 -48.98 -7.86
C GLN A 230 6.88 -47.55 -7.41
N ILE A 231 7.50 -47.45 -6.24
CA ILE A 231 8.04 -46.19 -5.72
C ILE A 231 9.31 -45.86 -6.52
N VAL A 232 9.30 -44.76 -7.26
CA VAL A 232 10.42 -44.34 -8.13
C VAL A 232 11.34 -43.36 -7.41
N ASP A 233 10.78 -42.47 -6.60
CA ASP A 233 11.56 -41.55 -5.75
C ASP A 233 11.23 -41.90 -4.30
N ALA A 234 12.24 -42.39 -3.57
CA ALA A 234 12.08 -42.80 -2.18
C ALA A 234 11.64 -41.60 -1.33
N PRO A 235 10.83 -41.82 -0.28
CA PRO A 235 10.38 -40.76 0.60
C PRO A 235 11.56 -39.98 1.18
N ARG A 236 11.58 -38.66 0.95
CA ARG A 236 12.58 -37.75 1.51
C ARG A 236 11.94 -36.51 2.10
N ALA A 237 12.54 -36.00 3.18
CA ALA A 237 12.15 -34.73 3.78
C ALA A 237 12.43 -33.57 2.83
N VAL A 238 11.55 -32.57 2.84
CA VAL A 238 11.71 -31.32 2.10
C VAL A 238 12.39 -30.32 3.00
N GLU A 239 13.63 -29.96 2.66
CA GLU A 239 14.39 -28.98 3.43
C GLU A 239 13.76 -27.58 3.29
N HIS A 240 13.26 -27.06 4.41
CA HIS A 240 12.79 -25.69 4.51
C HIS A 240 13.91 -24.80 5.07
N SER A 241 14.36 -23.84 4.27
CA SER A 241 15.32 -22.85 4.75
C SER A 241 14.59 -21.76 5.57
N LEU A 242 14.70 -21.84 6.89
CA LEU A 242 14.24 -20.81 7.83
C LEU A 242 14.62 -19.37 7.44
N PRO A 243 15.88 -19.05 7.04
CA PRO A 243 16.22 -17.69 6.64
C PRO A 243 15.48 -17.23 5.38
N ARG A 244 15.21 -18.15 4.45
CA ARG A 244 14.47 -17.84 3.22
C ARG A 244 12.99 -17.58 3.50
N SER A 245 12.40 -18.35 4.41
CA SER A 245 11.03 -18.13 4.90
C SER A 245 10.91 -16.77 5.61
N ALA A 246 11.84 -16.48 6.52
CA ALA A 246 11.89 -15.21 7.23
C ALA A 246 12.04 -14.02 6.28
N ALA A 247 12.94 -14.12 5.29
CA ALA A 247 13.11 -13.06 4.28
C ALA A 247 11.83 -12.84 3.46
N THR A 248 11.18 -13.92 3.02
CA THR A 248 9.97 -13.83 2.19
C THR A 248 8.81 -13.21 2.97
N ASN A 249 8.57 -13.67 4.20
CA ASN A 249 7.51 -13.14 5.06
C ASN A 249 7.80 -11.71 5.53
N ALA A 250 9.06 -11.35 5.77
CA ALA A 250 9.46 -9.98 6.07
C ALA A 250 9.18 -9.01 4.91
N VAL A 251 9.42 -9.44 3.67
CA VAL A 251 9.10 -8.65 2.47
C VAL A 251 7.58 -8.47 2.34
N ILE A 252 6.80 -9.53 2.51
CA ILE A 252 5.33 -9.46 2.48
C ILE A 252 4.82 -8.49 3.56
N GLY A 253 5.33 -8.63 4.80
CA GLY A 253 4.98 -7.76 5.92
C GLY A 253 5.35 -6.29 5.68
N LEU A 254 6.50 -6.02 5.06
CA LEU A 254 6.92 -4.67 4.70
C LEU A 254 5.97 -4.04 3.68
N VAL A 255 5.58 -4.78 2.64
CA VAL A 255 4.68 -4.27 1.60
C VAL A 255 3.31 -3.95 2.19
N LEU A 256 2.74 -4.86 2.98
CA LEU A 256 1.47 -4.65 3.69
C LEU A 256 1.55 -3.44 4.62
N GLY A 257 2.59 -3.35 5.44
CA GLY A 257 2.80 -2.22 6.34
C GLY A 257 2.96 -0.89 5.59
N LEU A 258 3.63 -0.90 4.44
CA LEU A 258 3.79 0.29 3.61
C LEU A 258 2.47 0.76 2.99
N VAL A 259 1.65 -0.16 2.48
CA VAL A 259 0.33 0.15 1.90
C VAL A 259 -0.59 0.74 2.99
N ILE A 260 -0.66 0.09 4.16
CA ILE A 260 -1.45 0.59 5.30
C ILE A 260 -0.94 1.96 5.76
N GLY A 261 0.38 2.12 5.88
CA GLY A 261 1.01 3.38 6.25
C GLY A 261 0.72 4.52 5.27
N LEU A 262 0.74 4.24 3.96
CA LEU A 262 0.38 5.21 2.92
C LEU A 262 -1.11 5.58 2.99
N GLY A 263 -1.98 4.59 3.17
CA GLY A 263 -3.43 4.81 3.31
C GLY A 263 -3.76 5.71 4.51
N LEU A 264 -3.21 5.40 5.68
CA LEU A 264 -3.33 6.24 6.89
C LEU A 264 -2.79 7.66 6.66
N ALA A 265 -1.66 7.79 5.96
CA ALA A 265 -1.10 9.10 5.64
C ALA A 265 -2.01 9.91 4.70
N ALA A 266 -2.63 9.27 3.71
CA ALA A 266 -3.54 9.92 2.76
C ALA A 266 -4.89 10.32 3.40
N VAL A 267 -5.50 9.43 4.17
CA VAL A 267 -6.77 9.72 4.87
C VAL A 267 -6.59 10.87 5.87
N GLY A 268 -5.50 10.85 6.64
CA GLY A 268 -5.20 11.90 7.61
C GLY A 268 -4.91 13.27 6.98
N THR A 269 -4.74 13.36 5.66
CA THR A 269 -4.52 14.63 4.95
C THR A 269 -5.80 15.21 4.39
N VAL A 270 -6.71 14.36 3.91
CA VAL A 270 -8.03 14.79 3.44
C VAL A 270 -8.87 15.30 4.60
N VAL A 271 -8.83 14.63 5.76
CA VAL A 271 -9.66 15.00 6.92
C VAL A 271 -9.18 16.29 7.61
N ALA A 272 -7.88 16.62 7.51
CA ALA A 272 -7.30 17.70 8.29
C ALA A 272 -7.32 19.07 7.61
N ASP A 273 -7.46 19.12 6.27
CA ASP A 273 -7.49 20.34 5.43
C ASP A 273 -6.56 21.47 5.93
N ARG A 274 -5.26 21.14 6.04
CA ARG A 274 -4.26 22.05 6.61
C ARG A 274 -3.39 22.62 5.49
N PRO A 275 -3.57 23.90 5.11
CA PRO A 275 -2.82 24.50 4.02
C PRO A 275 -1.33 24.55 4.33
N VAL A 276 -0.54 24.23 3.32
CA VAL A 276 0.94 24.14 3.41
C VAL A 276 1.61 25.05 2.39
N LEU A 277 0.94 25.36 1.27
CA LEU A 277 1.50 26.18 0.20
C LEU A 277 1.32 27.69 0.48
N ARG A 278 2.26 28.51 0.00
CA ARG A 278 2.21 29.98 0.15
C ARG A 278 0.94 30.56 -0.46
N LYS A 279 0.55 30.09 -1.65
CA LYS A 279 -0.69 30.49 -2.30
C LYS A 279 -1.93 30.20 -1.44
N GLU A 280 -2.01 29.04 -0.80
CA GLU A 280 -3.14 28.68 0.04
C GLU A 280 -3.21 29.52 1.31
N ILE A 281 -2.07 29.74 1.97
CA ILE A 281 -2.00 30.62 3.15
C ILE A 281 -2.43 32.04 2.79
N THR A 282 -1.94 32.55 1.66
CA THR A 282 -2.27 33.89 1.15
C THR A 282 -3.75 33.99 0.79
N ALA A 283 -4.30 32.99 0.10
CA ALA A 283 -5.71 32.96 -0.31
C ALA A 283 -6.66 32.93 0.90
N ASN A 284 -6.32 32.18 1.95
CA ASN A 284 -7.16 32.06 3.14
C ASN A 284 -7.01 33.24 4.11
N LEU A 285 -5.83 33.86 4.19
CA LEU A 285 -5.57 34.99 5.10
C LEU A 285 -5.78 36.36 4.45
N GLY A 286 -5.82 36.45 3.12
CA GLY A 286 -5.96 37.71 2.39
C GLY A 286 -4.73 38.63 2.48
N ALA A 287 -3.56 38.11 2.88
CA ALA A 287 -2.35 38.90 3.09
C ALA A 287 -1.10 38.22 2.51
N SER A 288 -0.22 39.03 1.92
CA SER A 288 1.00 38.54 1.25
C SER A 288 2.02 37.95 2.24
N VAL A 289 2.69 36.88 1.82
CA VAL A 289 3.83 36.30 2.54
C VAL A 289 5.06 37.19 2.32
N VAL A 290 5.48 37.89 3.37
CA VAL A 290 6.58 38.88 3.32
C VAL A 290 7.93 38.22 3.61
N ALA A 291 7.94 37.15 4.40
CA ALA A 291 9.17 36.46 4.76
C ALA A 291 8.93 35.00 5.16
N GLU A 292 9.98 34.19 5.04
CA GLU A 292 9.96 32.77 5.33
C GLU A 292 11.04 32.39 6.32
N LEU A 293 10.71 31.46 7.22
CA LEU A 293 11.68 30.92 8.16
C LEU A 293 11.53 29.40 8.28
N ARG A 294 12.57 28.67 7.87
CA ARG A 294 12.59 27.21 8.03
C ARG A 294 12.80 26.82 9.49
N ALA A 295 12.01 25.87 10.00
CA ALA A 295 12.22 25.32 11.32
C ALA A 295 13.48 24.43 11.34
N ILE A 296 14.29 24.55 12.39
CA ILE A 296 15.46 23.67 12.59
C ILE A 296 14.96 22.39 13.28
N PRO A 297 15.22 21.18 12.73
CA PRO A 297 14.90 19.94 13.43
C PRO A 297 15.64 19.87 14.77
N ARG A 298 14.94 19.43 15.84
CA ARG A 298 15.50 19.27 17.19
C ARG A 298 16.58 18.19 17.31
N TRP A 299 16.74 17.33 16.31
CA TRP A 299 17.68 16.22 16.34
C TRP A 299 18.45 16.19 15.01
N SER A 300 19.79 16.18 15.11
CA SER A 300 20.79 16.11 14.04
C SER A 300 20.78 17.24 12.98
N ALA A 301 21.08 18.47 13.42
CA ALA A 301 21.79 19.42 12.55
C ALA A 301 23.24 19.52 13.02
N GLY A 302 24.08 18.61 12.52
CA GLY A 302 25.54 18.76 12.59
C GLY A 302 25.97 20.13 12.05
N LEU A 303 27.17 20.57 12.44
CA LEU A 303 27.80 21.90 12.33
C LEU A 303 27.69 22.68 10.99
N TRP A 304 27.00 22.17 9.98
CA TRP A 304 27.07 22.60 8.58
C TRP A 304 25.77 23.22 8.01
N ARG A 305 24.86 23.70 8.85
CA ARG A 305 23.69 24.52 8.41
C ARG A 305 23.44 25.89 9.11
N PRO A 306 24.36 26.49 9.88
CA PRO A 306 24.04 27.74 10.60
C PRO A 306 23.93 28.96 9.69
N ARG A 307 24.75 29.07 8.62
CA ARG A 307 24.90 30.32 7.85
C ARG A 307 23.63 30.75 7.10
N ARG A 308 23.01 29.86 6.32
CA ARG A 308 21.80 30.20 5.52
C ARG A 308 20.60 30.53 6.41
N THR A 309 20.43 29.79 7.50
CA THR A 309 19.33 29.99 8.46
C THR A 309 19.51 31.30 9.23
N ARG A 310 20.75 31.64 9.58
CA ARG A 310 21.10 32.91 10.23
C ARG A 310 20.85 34.10 9.29
N ALA A 311 21.31 34.03 8.04
CA ALA A 311 21.06 35.07 7.05
C ALA A 311 19.56 35.28 6.77
N ALA A 312 18.76 34.20 6.73
CA ALA A 312 17.31 34.29 6.60
C ALA A 312 16.66 34.99 7.80
N ARG A 313 17.09 34.68 9.03
CA ARG A 313 16.63 35.39 10.25
C ARG A 313 17.03 36.86 10.25
N GLU A 314 18.25 37.19 9.85
CA GLU A 314 18.71 38.58 9.78
C GLU A 314 17.90 39.37 8.73
N ARG A 315 17.62 38.80 7.55
CA ARG A 315 16.75 39.41 6.53
C ARG A 315 15.31 39.58 7.00
N LEU A 316 14.75 38.58 7.68
CA LEU A 316 13.43 38.63 8.30
C LEU A 316 13.36 39.80 9.29
N THR A 317 14.29 39.84 10.25
CA THR A 317 14.36 40.90 11.26
C THR A 317 14.49 42.27 10.62
N ALA A 318 15.36 42.43 9.61
CA ALA A 318 15.53 43.71 8.91
C ALA A 318 14.25 44.14 8.16
N THR A 319 13.54 43.19 7.55
CA THR A 319 12.30 43.46 6.81
C THR A 319 11.18 43.87 7.77
N LEU A 320 11.01 43.14 8.87
CA LEU A 320 10.03 43.47 9.90
C LEU A 320 10.37 44.78 10.61
N ALA A 321 11.63 45.02 10.97
CA ALA A 321 12.05 46.28 11.56
C ALA A 321 11.76 47.47 10.62
N ARG A 322 11.93 47.30 9.30
CA ARG A 322 11.57 48.33 8.31
C ARG A 322 10.05 48.55 8.23
N ALA A 323 9.27 47.47 8.26
CA ALA A 323 7.81 47.55 8.29
C ALA A 323 7.32 48.30 9.55
N VAL A 324 7.85 47.95 10.73
CA VAL A 324 7.51 48.59 12.00
C VAL A 324 7.96 50.05 12.03
N ARG A 325 9.10 50.40 11.40
CA ARG A 325 9.56 51.79 11.28
C ARG A 325 8.61 52.67 10.50
N GLY A 326 8.08 52.16 9.39
CA GLY A 326 7.17 52.88 8.49
C GLY A 326 5.73 53.01 9.00
N SER A 327 5.39 52.34 10.11
CA SER A 327 4.06 52.44 10.71
C SER A 327 3.98 53.61 11.70
N ALA A 328 2.89 54.38 11.60
CA ALA A 328 2.51 55.39 12.58
C ALA A 328 1.83 54.77 13.82
N GLU A 329 1.27 53.57 13.69
CA GLU A 329 0.57 52.84 14.74
C GLU A 329 1.43 51.71 15.33
N PRO A 330 1.19 51.30 16.60
CA PRO A 330 1.86 50.15 17.19
C PRO A 330 1.58 48.87 16.38
N VAL A 331 2.62 48.06 16.17
CA VAL A 331 2.51 46.81 15.40
C VAL A 331 2.50 45.62 16.36
N SER A 332 1.63 44.65 16.10
CA SER A 332 1.60 43.36 16.81
C SER A 332 2.14 42.21 15.94
N LEU A 333 2.80 41.24 16.58
CA LEU A 333 3.16 39.95 15.99
C LEU A 333 2.22 38.87 16.53
N LEU A 334 1.33 38.37 15.69
CA LEU A 334 0.32 37.39 16.08
C LEU A 334 0.67 36.00 15.56
N GLU A 335 0.78 35.03 16.46
CA GLU A 335 1.23 33.68 16.14
C GLU A 335 0.09 32.68 15.90
N LEU A 336 0.32 31.75 14.97
CA LEU A 336 -0.50 30.56 14.77
C LEU A 336 0.38 29.30 14.74
N GLY A 337 0.48 28.64 15.89
CA GLY A 337 1.21 27.37 16.05
C GLY A 337 2.71 27.51 16.21
N CYS A 338 3.20 28.71 16.53
CA CYS A 338 4.62 29.02 16.58
C CYS A 338 5.01 30.06 17.63
N ALA A 339 4.27 30.16 18.75
CA ALA A 339 4.55 31.05 19.90
C ALA A 339 6.03 31.28 20.21
N ARG A 340 6.79 30.21 20.48
CA ARG A 340 8.23 30.33 20.77
C ARG A 340 9.05 31.00 19.65
N SER A 341 8.76 30.66 18.39
CA SER A 341 9.47 31.27 17.26
C SER A 341 9.07 32.73 17.06
N THR A 342 7.79 33.05 17.22
CA THR A 342 7.28 34.42 17.23
C THR A 342 7.93 35.25 18.32
N GLY A 343 8.08 34.72 19.53
CA GLY A 343 8.76 35.43 20.62
C GLY A 343 10.23 35.74 20.31
N VAL A 344 10.97 34.79 19.74
CA VAL A 344 12.35 35.03 19.30
C VAL A 344 12.41 36.09 18.18
N ILE A 345 11.45 36.07 17.25
CA ILE A 345 11.36 37.09 16.19
C ILE A 345 11.08 38.46 16.80
N ALA A 346 10.13 38.56 17.74
CA ALA A 346 9.78 39.80 18.43
C ALA A 346 10.98 40.42 19.14
N LEU A 347 11.74 39.63 19.91
CA LEU A 347 12.94 40.10 20.61
C LEU A 347 14.02 40.58 19.64
N ASN A 348 14.22 39.88 18.52
CA ASN A 348 15.20 40.30 17.50
C ASN A 348 14.78 41.61 16.81
N VAL A 349 13.49 41.77 16.51
CA VAL A 349 12.95 43.01 15.93
C VAL A 349 13.07 44.15 16.92
N ALA A 350 12.70 43.94 18.19
CA ALA A 350 12.82 44.94 19.24
C ALA A 350 14.29 45.37 19.45
N ARG A 351 15.23 44.43 19.45
CA ARG A 351 16.68 44.72 19.52
C ARG A 351 17.17 45.54 18.32
N ALA A 352 16.67 45.25 17.12
CA ALA A 352 17.01 46.02 15.92
C ALA A 352 16.42 47.43 15.92
N LEU A 353 15.28 47.63 16.59
CA LEU A 353 14.64 48.94 16.75
C LEU A 353 15.21 49.75 17.92
N ALA A 354 15.75 49.08 18.94
CA ALA A 354 16.34 49.72 20.12
C ALA A 354 17.53 50.63 19.80
N ALA A 355 18.19 50.43 18.65
CA ALA A 355 19.25 51.30 18.14
C ALA A 355 18.77 52.74 17.83
N GLU A 356 17.45 52.94 17.64
CA GLU A 356 16.86 54.21 17.21
C GLU A 356 16.01 54.88 18.32
N GLY A 357 15.76 54.18 19.43
CA GLY A 357 14.98 54.70 20.56
C GLY A 357 14.46 53.61 21.49
N PRO A 358 13.80 53.97 22.61
CA PRO A 358 13.26 53.01 23.57
C PRO A 358 12.12 52.18 22.95
N VAL A 359 12.23 50.86 23.03
CA VAL A 359 11.24 49.90 22.52
C VAL A 359 10.74 49.02 23.66
N VAL A 360 9.43 48.90 23.77
CA VAL A 360 8.76 48.04 24.75
C VAL A 360 8.01 46.93 24.04
N VAL A 361 8.30 45.69 24.41
CA VAL A 361 7.61 44.50 23.91
C VAL A 361 6.48 44.14 24.87
N ILE A 362 5.26 44.05 24.37
CA ILE A 362 4.09 43.66 25.16
C ILE A 362 3.82 42.17 24.93
N ASP A 363 3.97 41.36 25.98
CA ASP A 363 3.74 39.91 25.93
C ASP A 363 2.29 39.54 26.21
N GLY A 364 1.62 39.05 25.17
CA GLY A 364 0.32 38.40 25.19
C GLY A 364 0.35 36.97 24.66
N LEU A 365 1.52 36.30 24.65
CA LEU A 365 1.62 34.88 24.26
C LEU A 365 1.01 33.96 25.32
N PRO A 366 0.43 32.80 24.91
CA PRO A 366 -0.07 31.80 25.84
C PRO A 366 1.07 31.31 26.75
N GLY A 367 0.84 31.31 28.06
CA GLY A 367 1.83 30.92 29.07
C GLY A 367 2.88 31.98 29.42
N ARG A 368 2.77 33.22 28.88
CA ARG A 368 3.68 34.35 29.15
C ARG A 368 5.15 33.99 28.87
N GLU A 369 5.38 33.26 27.77
CA GLU A 369 6.69 32.69 27.43
C GLU A 369 7.81 33.74 27.32
N LEU A 370 7.48 34.99 26.95
CA LEU A 370 8.47 36.07 26.82
C LEU A 370 8.73 36.77 28.14
N ALA A 371 7.69 37.12 28.90
CA ALA A 371 7.81 37.78 30.20
C ALA A 371 8.49 36.88 31.25
N ASN A 372 8.35 35.55 31.12
CA ASN A 372 9.01 34.57 31.97
C ASN A 372 10.42 34.17 31.48
N SER A 373 10.84 34.64 30.29
CA SER A 373 12.17 34.34 29.77
C SER A 373 13.24 35.19 30.47
N ARG A 374 14.43 34.61 30.68
CA ARG A 374 15.55 35.30 31.36
C ARG A 374 15.93 36.55 30.57
N GLN A 375 15.64 37.73 31.11
CA GLN A 375 16.03 38.99 30.48
C GLN A 375 17.56 39.07 30.37
N GLU A 376 18.05 39.26 29.16
CA GLU A 376 19.47 39.54 28.92
C GLU A 376 19.79 40.98 29.36
N PRO A 377 20.91 41.23 30.04
CA PRO A 377 21.36 42.58 30.36
C PRO A 377 21.48 43.42 29.08
N GLY A 378 20.80 44.57 29.04
CA GLY A 378 20.75 45.44 27.85
C GLY A 378 19.75 45.00 26.76
N GLY A 379 18.91 44.00 27.03
CA GLY A 379 17.83 43.57 26.14
C GLY A 379 16.61 44.52 26.13
N PRO A 380 15.69 44.35 25.16
CA PRO A 380 14.47 45.15 25.09
C PRO A 380 13.58 44.93 26.31
N THR A 381 12.94 45.99 26.80
CA THR A 381 12.02 45.91 27.94
C THR A 381 10.78 45.11 27.55
N VAL A 382 10.49 44.03 28.29
CA VAL A 382 9.29 43.20 28.08
C VAL A 382 8.31 43.46 29.21
N VAL A 383 7.07 43.80 28.86
CA VAL A 383 5.98 44.16 29.76
C VAL A 383 4.81 43.22 29.50
N ARG A 384 4.02 42.90 30.53
CA ARG A 384 2.83 42.04 30.37
C ARG A 384 1.70 42.81 29.69
N GLY A 385 0.80 42.08 29.02
CA GLY A 385 -0.39 42.66 28.41
C GLY A 385 -1.23 43.55 29.35
N GLU A 386 -1.35 43.15 30.62
CA GLU A 386 -2.08 43.89 31.67
C GLU A 386 -1.47 45.27 32.00
N ASP A 387 -0.15 45.39 31.85
CA ASP A 387 0.60 46.61 32.15
C ASP A 387 0.84 47.49 30.90
N ALA A 388 0.29 47.08 29.74
CA ALA A 388 0.47 47.77 28.46
C ALA A 388 -0.02 49.24 28.48
N ALA A 389 -1.04 49.53 29.30
CA ALA A 389 -1.59 50.88 29.46
C ALA A 389 -0.62 51.83 30.19
N ALA A 390 0.25 51.31 31.06
CA ALA A 390 1.21 52.07 31.84
C ALA A 390 2.50 52.46 31.07
N VAL A 391 2.68 51.94 29.85
CA VAL A 391 3.87 52.20 29.03
C VAL A 391 3.90 53.67 28.56
N PRO A 392 5.01 54.41 28.70
CA PRO A 392 5.11 55.80 28.24
C PRO A 392 4.78 55.95 26.75
N LYS A 393 4.00 56.97 26.37
CA LYS A 393 3.62 57.24 24.96
C LYS A 393 4.80 57.54 24.03
N GLN A 394 5.97 57.86 24.58
CA GLN A 394 7.20 58.15 23.84
C GLN A 394 8.00 56.89 23.47
N ALA A 395 7.71 55.74 24.09
CA ALA A 395 8.36 54.47 23.76
C ALA A 395 7.60 53.74 22.67
N ARG A 396 8.32 53.20 21.68
CA ARG A 396 7.72 52.43 20.58
C ARG A 396 7.24 51.08 21.12
N ARG A 397 5.96 50.75 20.89
CA ARG A 397 5.34 49.52 21.38
C ARG A 397 5.33 48.44 20.29
N LEU A 398 5.72 47.22 20.65
CA LEU A 398 5.64 46.02 19.81
C LEU A 398 4.85 44.94 20.56
N GLY A 399 3.60 44.69 20.15
CA GLY A 399 2.79 43.64 20.77
C GLY A 399 3.16 42.25 20.25
N VAL A 400 2.99 41.23 21.10
CA VAL A 400 3.12 39.83 20.70
C VAL A 400 1.93 39.07 21.25
N GLY A 401 1.22 38.34 20.40
CA GLY A 401 0.01 37.63 20.80
C GLY A 401 -0.22 36.34 20.02
N SER A 402 -1.31 35.65 20.32
CA SER A 402 -1.72 34.42 19.65
C SER A 402 -3.08 34.55 19.01
N VAL A 403 -3.26 33.90 17.87
CA VAL A 403 -4.55 33.69 17.18
C VAL A 403 -4.88 32.20 17.10
N ALA A 404 -4.34 31.41 18.04
CA ALA A 404 -4.69 30.01 18.21
C ALA A 404 -6.14 29.86 18.75
N PRO A 405 -6.77 28.69 18.60
CA PRO A 405 -8.07 28.43 19.20
C PRO A 405 -8.07 28.75 20.70
N GLY A 406 -9.03 29.57 21.14
CA GLY A 406 -9.12 30.07 22.53
C GLY A 406 -8.58 31.48 22.76
N THR A 407 -8.09 32.18 21.72
CA THR A 407 -7.70 33.59 21.80
C THR A 407 -8.86 34.51 22.19
N ALA A 408 -8.60 35.45 23.10
CA ALA A 408 -9.48 36.59 23.38
C ALA A 408 -9.28 37.68 22.32
N TRP A 409 -10.11 37.67 21.27
CA TRP A 409 -9.97 38.57 20.11
C TRP A 409 -10.04 40.06 20.45
N THR A 410 -10.82 40.43 21.47
CA THR A 410 -10.99 41.81 21.95
C THR A 410 -9.72 42.40 22.54
N ASP A 411 -8.78 41.56 22.99
CA ASP A 411 -7.56 42.02 23.64
C ASP A 411 -6.44 42.33 22.62
N LEU A 412 -6.62 41.89 21.38
CA LEU A 412 -5.63 42.07 20.31
C LEU A 412 -5.43 43.56 19.95
N GLN A 413 -6.47 44.39 20.09
CA GLN A 413 -6.38 45.83 19.85
C GLN A 413 -5.38 46.55 20.78
N TYR A 414 -5.13 45.99 21.97
CA TYR A 414 -4.15 46.55 22.92
C TYR A 414 -2.71 46.19 22.55
N LEU A 415 -2.52 45.18 21.69
CA LEU A 415 -1.21 44.73 21.21
C LEU A 415 -0.73 45.55 20.01
N GLY A 416 -1.65 46.06 19.18
CA GLY A 416 -1.30 46.91 18.04
C GLY A 416 -2.49 47.30 17.17
N GLY A 417 -2.36 48.44 16.48
CA GLY A 417 -3.30 48.88 15.44
C GLY A 417 -3.05 48.18 14.10
N GLN A 418 -1.85 47.62 13.88
CA GLN A 418 -1.51 46.82 12.70
C GLN A 418 -0.87 45.50 13.11
N THR A 419 -0.98 44.46 12.29
CA THR A 419 -0.43 43.14 12.64
C THR A 419 0.38 42.47 11.53
N VAL A 420 1.43 41.74 11.93
CA VAL A 420 2.09 40.73 11.11
C VAL A 420 1.73 39.35 11.67
N LEU A 421 1.17 38.49 10.81
CA LEU A 421 0.84 37.12 11.18
C LEU A 421 2.06 36.22 11.03
N VAL A 422 2.41 35.48 12.08
CA VAL A 422 3.46 34.46 12.04
C VAL A 422 2.79 33.09 12.06
N VAL A 423 2.82 32.38 10.94
CA VAL A 423 2.01 31.17 10.73
C VAL A 423 2.91 29.98 10.50
N ARG A 424 2.70 28.88 11.22
CA ARG A 424 3.34 27.60 10.90
C ARG A 424 2.56 26.86 9.80
N ALA A 425 3.22 26.53 8.70
CA ALA A 425 2.63 25.78 7.60
C ALA A 425 2.09 24.41 8.07
N GLY A 426 0.82 24.13 7.77
CA GLY A 426 0.13 22.90 8.18
C GLY A 426 -0.32 22.85 9.65
N HIS A 427 -0.33 23.98 10.38
CA HIS A 427 -0.81 24.01 11.77
C HIS A 427 -2.31 24.29 11.89
N GLY A 428 -2.81 25.41 11.35
CA GLY A 428 -4.23 25.73 11.28
C GLY A 428 -4.91 25.02 10.10
N SER A 429 -6.21 24.74 10.22
CA SER A 429 -7.04 24.35 9.08
C SER A 429 -7.35 25.56 8.19
N ALA A 430 -7.73 25.35 6.93
CA ALA A 430 -8.15 26.43 6.05
C ALA A 430 -9.32 27.25 6.65
N ALA A 431 -10.30 26.56 7.23
CA ALA A 431 -11.41 27.18 7.96
C ALA A 431 -10.94 28.08 9.11
N TRP A 432 -9.92 27.65 9.87
CA TRP A 432 -9.39 28.48 10.96
C TRP A 432 -8.66 29.71 10.43
N LEU A 433 -7.87 29.59 9.35
CA LEU A 433 -7.22 30.75 8.73
C LEU A 433 -8.26 31.78 8.26
N HIS A 434 -9.36 31.33 7.67
CA HIS A 434 -10.45 32.22 7.28
C HIS A 434 -11.09 32.92 8.49
N THR A 435 -11.30 32.19 9.59
CA THR A 435 -11.77 32.79 10.86
C THR A 435 -10.80 33.84 11.38
N VAL A 436 -9.48 33.59 11.34
CA VAL A 436 -8.46 34.57 11.74
C VAL A 436 -8.56 35.82 10.88
N ALA A 437 -8.64 35.68 9.55
CA ALA A 437 -8.74 36.81 8.63
C ALA A 437 -10.01 37.64 8.90
N ARG A 438 -11.15 36.96 9.08
CA ARG A 438 -12.43 37.59 9.39
C ARG A 438 -12.40 38.33 10.73
N GLN A 439 -11.91 37.70 11.79
CA GLN A 439 -11.86 38.32 13.12
C GLN A 439 -10.94 39.54 13.14
N LEU A 440 -9.81 39.50 12.45
CA LEU A 440 -8.92 40.66 12.35
C LEU A 440 -9.56 41.81 11.56
N ALA A 441 -10.31 41.50 10.50
CA ALA A 441 -11.09 42.49 9.76
C ALA A 441 -12.20 43.10 10.63
N ASP A 442 -12.93 42.29 11.39
CA ASP A 442 -14.00 42.73 12.30
C ASP A 442 -13.46 43.66 13.41
N GLN A 443 -12.27 43.36 13.93
CA GLN A 443 -11.56 44.21 14.91
C GLN A 443 -10.83 45.40 14.26
N ARG A 444 -10.90 45.56 12.93
CA ARG A 444 -10.21 46.59 12.15
C ARG A 444 -8.69 46.62 12.35
N ILE A 445 -8.06 45.46 12.54
CA ILE A 445 -6.61 45.32 12.66
C ILE A 445 -6.06 44.87 11.29
N PRO A 446 -5.55 45.80 10.45
CA PRO A 446 -4.96 45.45 9.16
C PRO A 446 -3.77 44.50 9.29
N VAL A 447 -3.77 43.45 8.46
CA VAL A 447 -2.64 42.52 8.32
C VAL A 447 -1.67 43.07 7.29
N ILE A 448 -0.54 43.63 7.75
CA ILE A 448 0.49 44.22 6.87
C ILE A 448 1.42 43.18 6.24
N GLY A 449 1.35 41.92 6.69
CA GLY A 449 2.09 40.81 6.08
C GLY A 449 2.02 39.50 6.85
N VAL A 450 2.42 38.42 6.18
CA VAL A 450 2.53 37.06 6.76
C VAL A 450 3.99 36.60 6.77
N VAL A 451 4.44 36.05 7.90
CA VAL A 451 5.70 35.34 8.06
C VAL A 451 5.40 33.85 8.13
N LEU A 452 5.81 33.09 7.11
CA LEU A 452 5.54 31.66 7.04
C LEU A 452 6.68 30.84 7.63
N ILE A 453 6.38 30.05 8.65
CA ILE A 453 7.33 29.15 9.31
C ILE A 453 7.20 27.74 8.76
N ASP A 454 8.36 27.19 8.37
CA ASP A 454 8.54 25.86 7.79
C ASP A 454 7.69 25.59 6.52
N PRO A 455 7.77 26.48 5.50
CA PRO A 455 7.12 26.24 4.22
C PRO A 455 7.67 24.98 3.53
N ASP A 456 6.90 24.41 2.59
CA ASP A 456 7.41 23.30 1.78
C ASP A 456 8.61 23.78 0.94
N PRO A 457 9.81 23.18 1.08
CA PRO A 457 10.99 23.56 0.30
C PRO A 457 10.84 23.36 -1.22
N ARG A 458 9.80 22.67 -1.70
CA ARG A 458 9.50 22.51 -3.12
C ARG A 458 8.40 23.43 -3.63
N ASP A 459 7.81 24.26 -2.76
CA ASP A 459 6.85 25.26 -3.19
C ASP A 459 7.51 26.24 -4.16
N ARG A 460 6.82 26.52 -5.28
CA ARG A 460 7.23 27.50 -6.31
C ARG A 460 6.27 28.69 -6.41
N THR A 461 5.21 28.73 -5.62
CA THR A 461 4.26 29.85 -5.59
C THR A 461 4.91 31.09 -4.97
N ASP A 462 4.57 32.29 -5.42
CA ASP A 462 5.15 33.55 -4.96
C ASP A 462 4.57 34.06 -3.63
N GLY A 463 3.35 33.62 -3.27
CA GLY A 463 2.69 33.99 -2.02
C GLY A 463 2.33 35.48 -1.95
N THR A 464 2.30 36.17 -3.09
CA THR A 464 2.01 37.60 -3.18
C THR A 464 0.58 37.81 -3.65
N LEU A 465 -0.20 38.57 -2.87
CA LEU A 465 -1.55 38.99 -3.25
C LEU A 465 -1.46 40.31 -4.03
N TRP A 466 -1.87 40.28 -5.30
CA TRP A 466 -1.79 41.43 -6.21
C TRP A 466 -3.02 42.36 -6.13
N ASP A 467 -4.14 41.89 -5.57
CA ASP A 467 -5.46 42.55 -5.68
C ASP A 467 -5.85 43.45 -4.48
N GLY A 468 -4.92 43.81 -3.60
CA GLY A 468 -5.21 44.61 -2.40
C GLY A 468 -4.40 45.90 -2.33
N LEU A 469 -5.06 47.05 -2.56
CA LEU A 469 -4.49 48.40 -2.54
C LEU A 469 -3.78 48.82 -1.24
N HIS A 470 -3.78 48.00 -0.19
CA HIS A 470 -3.31 48.34 1.17
C HIS A 470 -2.20 47.44 1.74
N THR A 471 -1.75 46.41 1.03
CA THR A 471 -0.87 45.36 1.59
C THR A 471 0.47 45.19 0.90
N ALA A 472 0.74 45.93 -0.17
CA ALA A 472 2.07 45.98 -0.75
C ALA A 472 2.96 46.89 0.10
N LEU A 473 3.78 46.27 0.96
CA LEU A 473 4.88 46.88 1.75
C LEU A 473 5.87 47.75 0.93
N ARG A 474 5.68 47.85 -0.38
CA ARG A 474 6.51 48.60 -1.33
C ARG A 474 5.91 49.94 -1.78
N GLY A 475 4.68 50.30 -1.36
CA GLY A 475 3.94 51.46 -1.90
C GLY A 475 3.52 52.57 -0.92
N ALA A 476 3.86 52.51 0.36
CA ALA A 476 3.41 53.52 1.34
C ALA A 476 4.26 54.82 1.26
N HIS A 477 4.09 55.60 0.18
CA HIS A 477 4.54 57.00 0.08
C HIS A 477 3.37 57.87 -0.40
N GLU A 478 2.25 57.90 0.33
CA GLU A 478 1.32 59.02 0.25
C GLU A 478 1.39 59.82 1.55
N ARG A 479 2.09 60.96 1.45
CA ARG A 479 1.96 62.06 2.41
C ARG A 479 0.47 62.38 2.56
N PRO A 480 -0.09 62.42 3.78
CA PRO A 480 -1.43 62.99 3.94
C PRO A 480 -1.37 64.45 3.47
N ALA A 481 -2.22 64.78 2.50
CA ALA A 481 -2.30 66.09 1.88
C ALA A 481 -2.58 67.14 2.95
N ARG A 482 -1.62 68.06 3.10
CA ARG A 482 -1.75 69.28 3.89
C ARG A 482 -2.81 70.14 3.19
N GLN A 483 -4.01 70.23 3.77
CA GLN A 483 -5.02 71.21 3.35
C GLN A 483 -4.44 72.62 3.57
N HIS A 484 -4.06 73.30 2.49
CA HIS A 484 -4.02 74.76 2.42
C HIS A 484 -3.88 75.22 0.96
N GLY A 485 -4.73 76.18 0.59
CA GLY A 485 -4.39 77.20 -0.41
C GLY A 485 -4.93 76.97 -1.81
N THR A 486 -6.14 77.46 -2.06
CA THR A 486 -6.62 77.88 -3.38
C THR A 486 -5.63 78.85 -4.04
N GLY A 487 -5.22 78.58 -5.28
CA GLY A 487 -4.36 79.52 -6.02
C GLY A 487 -3.89 79.06 -7.41
N GLN A 488 -4.80 79.13 -8.39
CA GLN A 488 -4.63 79.36 -9.84
C GLN A 488 -3.68 78.51 -10.75
N PRO A 489 -4.09 78.28 -12.02
CA PRO A 489 -3.41 77.41 -12.98
C PRO A 489 -2.43 78.18 -13.88
N ARG A 490 -1.39 77.51 -14.39
CA ARG A 490 -0.51 78.08 -15.44
C ARG A 490 -0.06 77.05 -16.49
N THR A 491 -0.78 77.09 -17.61
CA THR A 491 -0.39 76.96 -19.04
C THR A 491 0.75 76.03 -19.49
N GLU A 492 0.35 75.05 -20.32
CA GLU A 492 0.89 74.61 -21.63
C GLU A 492 2.32 74.99 -22.08
N ARG A 493 3.10 73.97 -22.52
CA ARG A 493 3.49 73.80 -23.94
C ARG A 493 4.08 72.41 -24.25
N PRO A 494 4.00 71.91 -25.51
CA PRO A 494 4.12 70.50 -25.85
C PRO A 494 5.35 70.09 -26.69
N SER A 495 5.45 68.76 -26.89
CA SER A 495 6.01 67.98 -28.00
C SER A 495 7.52 67.93 -28.24
N MET A 496 8.06 66.70 -28.34
CA MET A 496 8.97 66.35 -29.43
C MET A 496 9.04 64.85 -29.71
N THR A 497 8.85 64.53 -30.99
CA THR A 497 8.88 63.22 -31.66
C THR A 497 10.32 62.75 -31.84
N ALA A 498 10.63 61.48 -31.57
CA ALA A 498 11.93 60.87 -31.87
C ALA A 498 11.89 60.11 -33.21
N ALA A 499 12.87 60.44 -34.05
CA ALA A 499 13.04 60.01 -35.43
C ALA A 499 13.63 58.59 -35.56
N ARG A 500 13.30 57.98 -36.71
CA ARG A 500 13.74 56.70 -37.25
C ARG A 500 15.11 56.88 -37.92
N VAL A 501 16.06 55.97 -37.69
CA VAL A 501 17.36 55.89 -38.38
C VAL A 501 17.63 54.41 -38.77
N PRO A 502 18.29 54.14 -39.93
CA PRO A 502 18.08 52.91 -40.71
C PRO A 502 19.23 51.89 -40.68
N TYR A 503 18.94 50.76 -41.33
CA TYR A 503 19.74 49.57 -41.64
C TYR A 503 20.96 49.82 -42.56
N SER A 504 22.07 49.13 -42.27
CA SER A 504 23.04 48.50 -43.21
C SER A 504 24.20 47.92 -42.36
N ASP A 505 24.33 46.61 -42.17
CA ASP A 505 24.96 45.58 -43.03
C ASP A 505 26.47 45.34 -42.78
N GLN A 506 26.84 44.07 -42.97
CA GLN A 506 28.16 43.45 -43.16
C GLN A 506 28.95 42.81 -41.98
N GLU A 507 28.82 41.48 -41.92
CA GLU A 507 29.86 40.45 -42.13
C GLU A 507 31.27 40.62 -41.51
N ALA A 508 31.67 39.61 -40.73
CA ALA A 508 32.97 38.95 -40.90
C ALA A 508 33.00 37.56 -40.20
N ARG A 509 33.15 36.52 -41.04
CA ARG A 509 33.79 35.20 -40.87
C ARG A 509 33.39 34.24 -39.76
#